data_AF-A0A2S2R9C3-F1
#
_entry.id   AF-A0A2S2R9C3-F1
#
_cell.length_a   1.000
_cell.length_b   1.000
_cell.length_c   1.000
_cell.angle_alpha   90.00
_cell.angle_beta   90.00
_cell.angle_gamma   90.00
#
_symmetry.space_group_name_H-M   'P 1'
#
loop_
_entity.id
_entity.type
_entity.pdbx_description
1 polymer ?
#
loop_
_entity_poly.entity_id
_entity_poly.type
_entity_poly.pdbx_seq_one_letter_code
_entity_poly.pdbx_strand_id
1 'polypeptide(L)'
;YPDPDSENTDEMIQCIVCEDWFHSKHLGTKDMNPDDYSEMICSDCTSKLSFLPAYKHLIVTDDPIENIEKGDETEDVDIVDTKKDIKEDKDKLKNVESNKMISNNVASTSKGQTCKLINAKDLKKITGSSFWVEGWRQELCTCSACNKLYEAEGVAFITDQQDTLQAYENKSRERMTAKEKQSEEGLSKALSSMDRVAAVELAHQYNQFKEDLGEWLGSFKGDKVVKVEDVQEFFSGMQARKRARTDDGIPPSFCR
;
A
#
# COMPACT_ATOMS: atom_id res chain seq x y z
N TYR A 1 -4.30 7.86 -28.53
CA TYR A 1 -3.60 9.14 -28.37
C TYR A 1 -4.41 9.92 -27.33
N PRO A 2 -3.86 10.27 -26.16
CA PRO A 2 -4.62 11.02 -25.17
C PRO A 2 -4.81 12.47 -25.65
N ASP A 3 -5.97 13.04 -25.33
CA ASP A 3 -6.40 14.36 -25.76
C ASP A 3 -5.66 15.44 -24.96
N PRO A 4 -4.94 16.39 -25.61
CA PRO A 4 -4.21 17.45 -24.92
C PRO A 4 -5.09 18.37 -24.06
N ASP A 5 -6.41 18.37 -24.27
CA ASP A 5 -7.37 19.18 -23.51
C ASP A 5 -8.07 18.41 -22.37
N SER A 6 -7.76 17.12 -22.14
CA SER A 6 -8.36 16.40 -21.02
C SER A 6 -7.63 16.72 -19.71
N GLU A 7 -8.23 17.56 -18.87
CA GLU A 7 -7.80 17.81 -17.48
C GLU A 7 -7.84 16.54 -16.58
N ASN A 8 -8.38 15.44 -17.09
CA ASN A 8 -8.47 14.17 -16.41
C ASN A 8 -7.25 13.30 -16.75
N THR A 9 -6.27 13.26 -15.85
CA THR A 9 -5.34 12.14 -15.78
C THR A 9 -6.14 10.91 -15.37
N ASP A 10 -6.59 10.11 -16.34
CA ASP A 10 -7.29 8.86 -16.06
C ASP A 10 -6.34 7.92 -15.33
N GLU A 11 -6.55 7.75 -14.03
CA GLU A 11 -5.70 6.90 -13.21
C GLU A 11 -5.83 5.45 -13.71
N MET A 12 -4.68 4.82 -13.95
CA MET A 12 -4.61 3.42 -14.33
C MET A 12 -4.22 2.60 -13.11
N ILE A 13 -4.89 1.48 -12.93
CA ILE A 13 -4.64 0.52 -11.87
C ILE A 13 -4.33 -0.85 -12.46
N GLN A 14 -3.33 -1.51 -11.90
CA GLN A 14 -2.89 -2.83 -12.32
C GLN A 14 -3.66 -3.94 -11.59
N CYS A 15 -4.12 -4.95 -12.32
CA CYS A 15 -4.70 -6.15 -11.73
C CYS A 15 -3.58 -7.04 -11.18
N ILE A 16 -3.67 -7.45 -9.91
CA ILE A 16 -2.63 -8.30 -9.28
C ILE A 16 -2.57 -9.73 -9.82
N VAL A 17 -3.56 -10.17 -10.61
CA VAL A 17 -3.65 -11.56 -11.12
C VAL A 17 -3.15 -11.68 -12.55
N CYS A 18 -3.57 -10.76 -13.44
CA CYS A 18 -3.16 -10.79 -14.84
C CYS A 18 -2.07 -9.78 -15.19
N GLU A 19 -1.69 -8.91 -14.25
CA GLU A 19 -0.71 -7.84 -14.42
C GLU A 19 -1.06 -6.80 -15.51
N ASP A 20 -2.25 -6.87 -16.08
CA ASP A 20 -2.76 -5.86 -17.02
C ASP A 20 -3.20 -4.58 -16.31
N TRP A 21 -3.13 -3.47 -17.05
CA TRP A 21 -3.51 -2.14 -16.58
C TRP A 21 -4.89 -1.75 -17.08
N PHE A 22 -5.70 -1.18 -16.19
CA PHE A 22 -7.07 -0.79 -16.44
C PHE A 22 -7.27 0.66 -16.04
N HIS A 23 -8.01 1.41 -16.86
CA HIS A 23 -8.49 2.74 -16.48
C HIS A 23 -9.55 2.60 -15.40
N SER A 24 -9.43 3.36 -14.31
CA SER A 24 -10.37 3.31 -13.18
C SER A 24 -11.83 3.48 -13.60
N LYS A 25 -12.09 4.34 -14.60
CA LYS A 25 -13.43 4.62 -15.15
C LYS A 25 -14.09 3.44 -15.87
N HIS A 26 -13.32 2.45 -16.30
CA HIS A 26 -13.80 1.32 -17.11
C HIS A 26 -13.89 0.01 -16.31
N LEU A 27 -13.75 0.06 -14.98
CA LEU A 27 -13.78 -1.13 -14.11
C LEU A 27 -15.19 -1.60 -13.75
N GLY A 28 -16.22 -0.84 -14.12
CA GLY A 28 -17.62 -1.15 -13.81
C GLY A 28 -17.97 -1.00 -12.33
N THR A 29 -17.13 -0.29 -11.58
CA THR A 29 -17.32 0.08 -10.18
C THR A 29 -17.46 1.60 -10.07
N LYS A 30 -17.98 2.08 -8.94
CA LYS A 30 -17.94 3.51 -8.62
C LYS A 30 -16.47 3.94 -8.43
N ASP A 31 -16.19 5.22 -8.62
CA ASP A 31 -14.88 5.81 -8.32
C ASP A 31 -14.53 5.51 -6.85
N MET A 32 -13.47 4.73 -6.65
CA MET A 32 -12.94 4.39 -5.34
C MET A 32 -11.81 5.34 -4.99
N ASN A 33 -11.74 5.76 -3.73
CA ASN A 33 -10.59 6.51 -3.24
C ASN A 33 -9.36 5.58 -3.22
N PRO A 34 -8.23 5.94 -3.86
CA PRO A 34 -7.00 5.15 -3.84
C PRO A 34 -6.47 4.81 -2.44
N ASP A 35 -6.82 5.60 -1.43
CA ASP A 35 -6.43 5.35 -0.04
C ASP A 35 -7.25 4.24 0.64
N ASP A 36 -8.39 3.84 0.08
CA ASP A 36 -9.31 2.89 0.72
C ASP A 36 -8.95 1.43 0.42
N TYR A 37 -8.15 1.17 -0.62
CA TYR A 37 -7.76 -0.17 -1.07
C TYR A 37 -6.26 -0.29 -1.27
N SER A 38 -5.75 -1.53 -1.19
CA SER A 38 -4.34 -1.84 -1.43
C SER A 38 -4.10 -2.57 -2.75
N GLU A 39 -5.07 -3.35 -3.22
CA GLU A 39 -4.93 -4.20 -4.40
C GLU A 39 -6.25 -4.32 -5.16
N MET A 40 -6.18 -4.50 -6.48
CA MET A 40 -7.33 -4.70 -7.34
C MET A 40 -7.21 -6.00 -8.15
N ILE A 41 -8.32 -6.73 -8.27
CA ILE A 41 -8.48 -7.88 -9.16
C ILE A 41 -9.54 -7.54 -10.20
N CYS A 42 -9.18 -7.56 -11.48
CA CYS A 42 -10.10 -7.20 -12.56
C CYS A 42 -11.30 -8.15 -12.62
N SER A 43 -12.39 -7.73 -13.27
CA SER A 43 -13.62 -8.53 -13.41
C SER A 43 -13.37 -9.95 -13.96
N ASP A 44 -12.50 -10.08 -14.98
CA ASP A 44 -12.22 -11.37 -15.60
C ASP A 44 -11.52 -12.33 -14.62
N CYS A 45 -10.52 -11.84 -13.89
CA CYS A 45 -9.82 -12.64 -12.88
C CYS A 45 -10.72 -12.94 -11.67
N THR A 46 -11.49 -11.96 -11.21
CA THR A 46 -12.45 -12.12 -10.11
C THR A 46 -13.46 -13.24 -10.42
N SER A 47 -13.92 -13.33 -11.67
CA SER A 47 -14.88 -14.36 -12.08
C SER A 47 -14.29 -15.78 -12.15
N LYS A 48 -12.97 -15.90 -12.34
CA LYS A 48 -12.24 -17.17 -12.48
C LYS A 48 -11.84 -17.77 -11.14
N LEU A 49 -11.53 -16.94 -10.15
CA LEU A 49 -11.01 -17.38 -8.86
C LEU A 49 -12.15 -17.79 -7.93
N SER A 50 -12.28 -19.09 -7.67
CA SER A 50 -13.45 -19.65 -6.96
C SER A 50 -13.42 -19.42 -5.46
N PHE A 51 -12.25 -19.11 -4.89
CA PHE A 51 -12.08 -18.88 -3.45
C PHE A 51 -12.45 -17.46 -3.01
N LEU A 52 -12.40 -16.46 -3.91
CA LEU A 52 -12.62 -15.05 -3.55
C LEU A 52 -13.96 -14.77 -2.85
N PRO A 53 -15.10 -15.38 -3.22
CA PRO A 53 -16.37 -15.15 -2.53
C PRO A 53 -16.31 -15.41 -1.02
N ALA A 54 -15.48 -16.34 -0.54
CA ALA A 54 -15.30 -16.62 0.88
C ALA A 54 -14.71 -15.44 1.67
N TYR A 55 -14.02 -14.52 0.97
CA TYR A 55 -13.34 -13.36 1.53
C TYR A 55 -14.02 -12.04 1.18
N LYS A 56 -15.26 -12.08 0.66
CA LYS A 56 -15.98 -10.89 0.19
C LYS A 56 -16.10 -9.76 1.23
N HIS A 57 -16.06 -10.08 2.52
CA HIS A 57 -16.08 -9.10 3.62
C HIS A 57 -14.81 -8.23 3.72
N LEU A 58 -13.74 -8.58 2.99
CA LEU A 58 -12.50 -7.81 2.87
C LEU A 58 -12.45 -6.94 1.62
N ILE A 59 -13.52 -6.96 0.82
CA ILE A 59 -13.67 -6.05 -0.32
C ILE A 59 -14.14 -4.70 0.21
N VAL A 60 -13.52 -3.64 -0.27
CA VAL A 60 -13.91 -2.28 0.07
C VAL A 60 -15.30 -2.01 -0.51
N THR A 61 -16.23 -1.62 0.36
CA THR A 61 -17.61 -1.26 0.01
C THR A 61 -17.92 0.16 0.49
N ASP A 62 -18.80 0.86 -0.22
CA ASP A 62 -19.32 2.19 0.17
C ASP A 62 -20.14 2.17 1.49
N ASP A 63 -20.47 0.99 2.03
CA ASP A 63 -21.18 0.89 3.30
C ASP A 63 -20.23 1.28 4.45
N PRO A 64 -20.65 2.14 5.40
CA PRO A 64 -19.82 2.54 6.52
C PRO A 64 -19.32 1.30 7.27
N ILE A 65 -18.02 1.03 7.17
CA ILE A 65 -17.37 -0.02 7.95
C ILE A 65 -17.37 0.49 9.40
N GLU A 66 -18.22 -0.08 10.25
CA GLU A 66 -18.01 -0.04 11.69
C GLU A 66 -16.61 -0.61 11.94
N ASN A 67 -15.73 0.22 12.49
CA ASN A 67 -14.38 -0.17 12.86
C ASN A 67 -14.43 -1.52 13.58
N ILE A 68 -13.71 -2.52 13.07
CA ILE A 68 -13.46 -3.76 13.81
C ILE A 68 -12.53 -3.37 14.96
N GLU A 69 -13.11 -2.96 16.07
CA GLU A 69 -12.40 -2.79 17.33
C GLU A 69 -11.83 -4.15 17.74
N LYS A 70 -10.54 -4.15 18.07
CA LYS A 70 -9.85 -5.29 18.65
C LYS A 70 -10.61 -5.74 19.89
N GLY A 71 -11.04 -7.01 19.87
CA GLY A 71 -11.72 -7.63 20.99
C GLY A 71 -10.88 -7.56 22.26
N ASP A 72 -11.50 -7.06 23.31
CA ASP A 72 -11.17 -7.43 24.68
C ASP A 72 -12.43 -8.05 25.29
N GLU A 73 -12.22 -9.15 26.00
CA GLU A 73 -13.27 -10.01 26.54
C GLU A 73 -13.91 -9.33 27.76
N THR A 74 -15.24 -9.43 27.91
CA THR A 74 -15.92 -10.14 29.01
C THR A 74 -17.40 -9.75 29.17
N GLU A 75 -18.14 -10.72 29.70
CA GLU A 75 -19.45 -10.68 30.38
C GLU A 75 -20.74 -10.85 29.55
N ASP A 76 -21.20 -12.11 29.59
CA ASP A 76 -22.56 -12.62 29.82
C ASP A 76 -23.76 -11.65 29.77
N VAL A 77 -24.85 -12.10 29.14
CA VAL A 77 -26.11 -12.49 29.80
C VAL A 77 -27.30 -12.48 28.80
N ASP A 78 -28.03 -13.60 28.84
CA ASP A 78 -29.44 -13.88 28.57
C ASP A 78 -30.08 -13.88 27.17
N ILE A 79 -30.38 -15.12 26.79
CA ILE A 79 -31.46 -15.63 25.94
C ILE A 79 -32.81 -15.07 26.41
N VAL A 80 -33.54 -14.40 25.52
CA VAL A 80 -35.00 -14.29 25.63
C VAL A 80 -35.66 -14.55 24.27
N ASP A 81 -36.37 -15.67 24.22
CA ASP A 81 -37.41 -16.03 23.27
C ASP A 81 -38.34 -14.86 22.91
N THR A 82 -38.58 -14.61 21.63
CA THR A 82 -39.91 -14.16 21.22
C THR A 82 -40.27 -14.65 19.82
N LYS A 83 -41.18 -15.62 19.78
CA LYS A 83 -41.98 -16.02 18.61
C LYS A 83 -42.79 -14.83 18.11
N LYS A 84 -42.85 -14.65 16.78
CA LYS A 84 -44.07 -14.18 16.11
C LYS A 84 -44.11 -14.68 14.67
N ASP A 85 -45.14 -15.47 14.42
CA ASP A 85 -45.59 -15.99 13.13
C ASP A 85 -45.87 -14.87 12.11
N ILE A 86 -45.76 -15.18 10.81
CA ILE A 86 -46.89 -15.10 9.85
C ILE A 86 -46.48 -15.67 8.47
N LYS A 87 -47.15 -16.79 8.18
CA LYS A 87 -47.76 -17.28 6.92
C LYS A 87 -46.92 -17.84 5.76
N GLU A 88 -47.21 -19.13 5.57
CA GLU A 88 -47.05 -19.98 4.40
C GLU A 88 -47.60 -19.33 3.12
N ASP A 89 -46.93 -19.54 2.00
CA ASP A 89 -47.62 -19.81 0.75
C ASP A 89 -46.98 -21.01 0.06
N LYS A 90 -47.84 -21.97 -0.31
CA LYS A 90 -47.49 -23.24 -0.94
C LYS A 90 -47.73 -23.08 -2.43
N ASP A 91 -46.71 -23.34 -3.25
CA ASP A 91 -46.97 -24.04 -4.50
C ASP A 91 -45.82 -24.95 -4.92
N LYS A 92 -46.22 -26.17 -5.29
CA LYS A 92 -45.37 -27.28 -5.75
C LYS A 92 -45.35 -27.27 -7.28
N LEU A 93 -44.23 -27.64 -7.91
CA LEU A 93 -44.11 -28.87 -8.72
C LEU A 93 -42.72 -29.03 -9.41
N LYS A 94 -42.00 -30.08 -8.98
CA LYS A 94 -41.29 -31.15 -9.73
C LYS A 94 -40.21 -30.82 -10.80
N ASN A 95 -38.95 -31.02 -10.38
CA ASN A 95 -37.96 -32.04 -10.82
C ASN A 95 -37.79 -32.37 -12.32
N VAL A 96 -36.58 -32.13 -12.88
CA VAL A 96 -35.75 -33.15 -13.57
C VAL A 96 -34.26 -32.88 -13.28
N GLU A 97 -33.56 -33.97 -12.99
CA GLU A 97 -32.22 -34.19 -12.45
C GLU A 97 -31.08 -34.13 -13.50
N SER A 98 -29.86 -33.92 -12.98
CA SER A 98 -28.53 -34.40 -13.45
C SER A 98 -27.67 -33.49 -14.33
N ASN A 99 -26.66 -32.86 -13.73
CA ASN A 99 -25.34 -33.48 -13.71
C ASN A 99 -24.42 -32.95 -12.60
N LYS A 100 -23.89 -33.92 -11.86
CA LYS A 100 -23.14 -33.85 -10.61
C LYS A 100 -21.68 -34.15 -10.92
N MET A 101 -20.76 -33.27 -10.52
CA MET A 101 -19.40 -33.65 -10.11
C MET A 101 -18.89 -32.63 -9.07
N ILE A 102 -19.32 -32.82 -7.82
CA ILE A 102 -18.56 -32.38 -6.63
C ILE A 102 -18.11 -33.66 -5.96
N SER A 103 -16.84 -34.01 -6.15
CA SER A 103 -16.21 -35.11 -5.43
C SER A 103 -15.77 -34.60 -4.07
N ASN A 104 -16.59 -34.90 -3.07
CA ASN A 104 -16.19 -34.92 -1.67
C ASN A 104 -15.06 -35.93 -1.49
N ASN A 105 -13.89 -35.49 -1.04
CA ASN A 105 -12.96 -36.35 -0.33
C ASN A 105 -12.65 -35.72 1.02
N VAL A 106 -13.30 -36.26 2.03
CA VAL A 106 -12.94 -36.08 3.43
C VAL A 106 -11.64 -36.83 3.65
N ALA A 107 -10.55 -36.10 3.87
CA ALA A 107 -9.32 -36.62 4.44
C ALA A 107 -8.94 -35.73 5.62
N SER A 108 -9.59 -35.98 6.76
CA SER A 108 -9.15 -35.52 8.06
C SER A 108 -7.86 -36.27 8.43
N THR A 109 -6.71 -35.60 8.45
CA THR A 109 -5.70 -35.74 9.52
C THR A 109 -4.50 -34.79 9.31
N SER A 110 -4.46 -33.70 10.07
CA SER A 110 -3.43 -33.46 11.10
C SER A 110 -3.68 -32.12 11.81
N LYS A 111 -3.98 -32.18 13.11
CA LYS A 111 -3.95 -31.09 14.12
C LYS A 111 -4.56 -29.74 13.74
N GLY A 112 -5.83 -29.55 14.14
CA GLY A 112 -6.27 -28.32 14.81
C GLY A 112 -6.47 -27.03 14.01
N GLN A 113 -6.30 -27.02 12.69
CA GLN A 113 -6.58 -25.82 11.90
C GLN A 113 -7.86 -26.01 11.08
N THR A 114 -8.93 -25.34 11.49
CA THR A 114 -10.18 -25.28 10.73
C THR A 114 -9.95 -24.44 9.47
N CYS A 115 -10.39 -24.94 8.32
CA CYS A 115 -10.24 -24.23 7.06
C CYS A 115 -11.20 -23.02 7.01
N LYS A 116 -10.66 -21.80 6.89
CA LYS A 116 -11.48 -20.57 6.79
C LYS A 116 -12.41 -20.62 5.57
N LEU A 117 -11.96 -21.22 4.47
CA LEU A 117 -12.70 -21.30 3.20
C LEU A 117 -13.97 -22.16 3.30
N ILE A 118 -13.90 -23.28 4.02
CA ILE A 118 -15.02 -24.22 4.18
C ILE A 118 -16.09 -23.66 5.13
N ASN A 119 -15.69 -22.77 6.04
CA ASN A 119 -16.58 -22.16 7.03
C ASN A 119 -17.22 -20.84 6.55
N ALA A 120 -16.93 -20.40 5.32
CA ALA A 120 -17.51 -19.19 4.77
C ALA A 120 -19.02 -19.36 4.57
N LYS A 121 -19.80 -18.41 5.11
CA LYS A 121 -21.27 -18.48 5.14
C LYS A 121 -21.92 -17.85 3.91
N ASP A 122 -21.28 -16.85 3.29
CA ASP A 122 -21.75 -16.21 2.06
C ASP A 122 -20.77 -16.52 0.93
N LEU A 123 -21.27 -17.23 -0.09
CA LEU A 123 -20.52 -17.61 -1.30
C LEU A 123 -21.13 -16.98 -2.55
N LYS A 124 -21.91 -15.90 -2.39
CA LYS A 124 -22.40 -15.13 -3.54
C LYS A 124 -21.22 -14.64 -4.36
N LYS A 125 -21.24 -14.96 -5.66
CA LYS A 125 -20.22 -14.52 -6.59
C LYS A 125 -20.05 -13.00 -6.53
N ILE A 126 -18.79 -12.58 -6.60
CA ILE A 126 -18.43 -11.18 -6.76
C ILE A 126 -18.68 -10.81 -8.23
N THR A 127 -19.30 -9.66 -8.45
CA THR A 127 -19.61 -9.14 -9.79
C THR A 127 -18.74 -7.93 -10.09
N GLY A 128 -18.10 -7.90 -11.25
CA GLY A 128 -17.18 -6.82 -11.63
C GLY A 128 -15.80 -6.97 -11.00
N SER A 129 -15.02 -5.89 -11.10
CA SER A 129 -13.69 -5.81 -10.48
C SER A 129 -13.81 -5.70 -8.96
N SER A 130 -12.84 -6.25 -8.22
CA SER A 130 -12.81 -6.25 -6.76
C SER A 130 -11.60 -5.50 -6.23
N PHE A 131 -11.83 -4.70 -5.18
CA PHE A 131 -10.82 -3.88 -4.53
C PHE A 131 -10.68 -4.32 -3.08
N TRP A 132 -9.46 -4.59 -2.64
CA TRP A 132 -9.19 -5.31 -1.40
C TRP A 132 -8.48 -4.42 -0.39
N VAL A 133 -8.94 -4.46 0.86
CA VAL A 133 -8.32 -3.71 1.97
C VAL A 133 -6.88 -4.14 2.19
N GLU A 134 -6.08 -3.26 2.80
CA GLU A 134 -4.72 -3.59 3.21
C GLU A 134 -4.69 -4.85 4.09
N GLY A 135 -3.72 -5.73 3.83
CA GLY A 135 -3.52 -6.95 4.62
C GLY A 135 -4.48 -8.09 4.32
N TRP A 136 -5.41 -7.98 3.35
CA TRP A 136 -6.37 -9.04 3.04
C TRP A 136 -5.72 -10.41 2.73
N ARG A 137 -4.51 -10.41 2.12
CA ARG A 137 -3.74 -11.63 1.86
C ARG A 137 -3.43 -12.42 3.14
N GLN A 138 -3.30 -11.76 4.30
CA GLN A 138 -3.04 -12.38 5.60
C GLN A 138 -4.26 -13.17 6.11
N GLU A 139 -5.46 -12.82 5.64
CA GLU A 139 -6.68 -13.51 6.00
C GLU A 139 -6.93 -14.79 5.20
N LEU A 140 -6.21 -14.97 4.09
CA LEU A 140 -6.29 -16.16 3.26
C LEU A 140 -5.90 -17.43 4.05
N CYS A 141 -6.59 -18.53 3.76
CA CYS A 141 -6.36 -19.78 4.44
C CYS A 141 -5.13 -20.46 3.86
N THR A 142 -4.15 -20.78 4.69
CA THR A 142 -2.88 -21.42 4.28
C THR A 142 -2.85 -22.93 4.54
N CYS A 143 -4.02 -23.56 4.73
CA CYS A 143 -4.09 -25.01 4.89
C CYS A 143 -3.71 -25.73 3.58
N SER A 144 -3.29 -26.99 3.69
CA SER A 144 -2.82 -27.77 2.53
C SER A 144 -3.84 -27.90 1.39
N ALA A 145 -5.14 -27.90 1.71
CA ALA A 145 -6.20 -27.91 0.71
C ALA A 145 -6.33 -26.57 -0.02
N CYS A 146 -6.20 -25.43 0.68
CA CYS A 146 -6.29 -24.10 0.08
C CYS A 146 -5.05 -23.78 -0.76
N ASN A 147 -3.85 -24.14 -0.31
CA ASN A 147 -2.64 -23.92 -1.12
C ASN A 147 -2.71 -24.69 -2.45
N LYS A 148 -3.21 -25.94 -2.43
CA LYS A 148 -3.45 -26.70 -3.67
C LYS A 148 -4.51 -26.06 -4.57
N LEU A 149 -5.52 -25.42 -3.99
CA LEU A 149 -6.52 -24.68 -4.75
C LEU A 149 -5.89 -23.45 -5.43
N TYR A 150 -5.09 -22.66 -4.70
CA TYR A 150 -4.40 -21.50 -5.25
C TYR A 150 -3.43 -21.88 -6.36
N GLU A 151 -2.68 -22.98 -6.20
CA GLU A 151 -1.83 -23.53 -7.26
C GLU A 151 -2.65 -23.95 -8.49
N ALA A 152 -3.77 -24.64 -8.29
CA ALA A 152 -4.64 -25.09 -9.39
C ALA A 152 -5.29 -23.92 -10.15
N GLU A 153 -5.57 -22.81 -9.47
CA GLU A 153 -6.10 -21.58 -10.08
C GLU A 153 -4.99 -20.64 -10.61
N GLY A 154 -3.71 -21.04 -10.50
CA GLY A 154 -2.57 -20.30 -11.05
C GLY A 154 -2.14 -19.08 -10.24
N VAL A 155 -2.56 -18.97 -8.99
CA VAL A 155 -2.31 -17.82 -8.09
C VAL A 155 -1.60 -18.23 -6.80
N ALA A 156 -0.64 -19.16 -6.89
CA ALA A 156 0.11 -19.63 -5.72
C ALA A 156 0.79 -18.50 -4.93
N PHE A 157 1.15 -17.40 -5.61
CA PHE A 157 1.76 -16.20 -5.03
C PHE A 157 0.83 -15.41 -4.10
N ILE A 158 -0.50 -15.61 -4.17
CA ILE A 158 -1.48 -14.77 -3.46
C ILE A 158 -1.34 -14.80 -1.93
N THR A 159 -0.65 -15.80 -1.40
CA THR A 159 -0.38 -15.93 0.04
C THR A 159 0.97 -15.33 0.47
N ASP A 160 1.84 -15.00 -0.49
CA ASP A 160 3.12 -14.38 -0.21
C ASP A 160 2.94 -12.89 0.09
N GLN A 161 3.33 -12.49 1.30
CA GLN A 161 3.25 -11.10 1.76
C GLN A 161 4.35 -10.23 1.13
N GLN A 162 5.45 -10.83 0.66
CA GLN A 162 6.55 -10.13 -0.01
C GLN A 162 6.23 -9.78 -1.46
N ASP A 163 5.19 -10.37 -2.02
CA ASP A 163 4.71 -10.15 -3.39
C ASP A 163 3.59 -9.10 -3.47
N THR A 164 3.45 -8.29 -2.42
CA THR A 164 2.56 -7.12 -2.42
C THR A 164 3.31 -5.90 -2.96
N LEU A 165 2.60 -5.00 -3.64
CA LEU A 165 3.16 -3.70 -4.06
C LEU A 165 3.72 -2.94 -2.86
N GLN A 166 3.01 -2.99 -1.73
CA GLN A 166 3.42 -2.34 -0.48
C GLN A 166 4.76 -2.88 0.05
N ALA A 167 4.99 -4.20 0.00
CA ALA A 167 6.28 -4.78 0.41
C ALA A 167 7.43 -4.28 -0.48
N TYR A 168 7.20 -4.17 -1.79
CA TYR A 168 8.18 -3.63 -2.72
C TYR A 168 8.49 -2.15 -2.43
N GLU A 169 7.45 -1.33 -2.24
CA GLU A 169 7.61 0.08 -1.88
C GLU A 169 8.33 0.27 -0.55
N ASN A 170 7.96 -0.49 0.49
CA ASN A 170 8.60 -0.44 1.80
C ASN A 170 10.08 -0.77 1.69
N LYS A 171 10.43 -1.84 0.96
CA LYS A 171 11.83 -2.20 0.71
C LYS A 171 12.61 -1.11 -0.02
N SER A 172 11.95 -0.39 -0.93
CA SER A 172 12.56 0.77 -1.61
C SER A 172 12.80 1.93 -0.64
N ARG A 173 11.82 2.25 0.22
CA ARG A 173 11.91 3.29 1.25
C ARG A 173 12.97 2.96 2.29
N GLU A 174 13.04 1.72 2.75
CA GLU A 174 14.08 1.24 3.67
C GLU A 174 15.49 1.38 3.08
N ARG A 175 15.67 1.06 1.80
CA ARG A 175 16.96 1.24 1.12
C ARG A 175 17.36 2.71 1.01
N MET A 176 16.41 3.60 0.77
CA MET A 176 16.67 5.04 0.72
C MET A 176 17.05 5.58 2.10
N THR A 177 16.25 5.28 3.13
CA THR A 177 16.53 5.71 4.51
C THR A 177 17.83 5.12 5.05
N ALA A 178 18.19 3.88 4.69
CA ALA A 178 19.47 3.28 5.06
C ALA A 178 20.66 4.02 4.42
N LYS A 179 20.56 4.43 3.15
CA LYS A 179 21.59 5.23 2.48
C LYS A 179 21.74 6.62 3.10
N GLU A 180 20.63 7.25 3.45
CA GLU A 180 20.63 8.55 4.15
C GLU A 180 21.34 8.44 5.49
N LYS A 181 20.96 7.45 6.33
CA LYS A 181 21.64 7.18 7.60
C LYS A 181 23.13 6.92 7.43
N GLN A 182 23.52 6.12 6.43
CA GLN A 182 24.94 5.85 6.15
C GLN A 182 25.70 7.13 5.77
N SER A 183 25.09 8.03 5.00
CA SER A 183 25.68 9.32 4.63
C SER A 183 25.84 10.24 5.87
N GLU A 184 24.82 10.29 6.73
CA GLU A 184 24.84 11.06 7.98
C GLU A 184 25.87 10.52 8.99
N GLU A 185 25.99 9.20 9.11
CA GLU A 185 27.03 8.53 9.91
C GLU A 185 28.43 8.86 9.39
N GLY A 186 28.62 8.87 8.06
CA GLY A 186 29.88 9.28 7.44
C GLY A 186 30.25 10.73 7.78
N LEU A 187 29.29 11.64 7.69
CA LEU A 187 29.49 13.06 8.03
C LEU A 187 29.76 13.26 9.53
N SER A 188 28.97 12.64 10.41
CA SER A 188 29.15 12.73 11.86
C SER A 188 30.50 12.17 12.33
N LYS A 189 30.96 11.07 11.72
CA LYS A 189 32.30 10.51 11.97
C LYS A 189 33.42 11.46 11.53
N ALA A 190 33.27 12.13 10.38
CA ALA A 190 34.24 13.13 9.92
C ALA A 190 34.30 14.33 10.87
N LEU A 191 33.13 14.86 11.28
CA LEU A 191 33.05 15.98 12.22
C LEU A 191 33.63 15.64 13.60
N SER A 192 33.45 14.42 14.08
CA SER A 192 33.98 13.96 15.38
C SER A 192 35.51 13.87 15.42
N SER A 193 36.17 13.81 14.26
CA SER A 193 37.63 13.77 14.14
C SER A 193 38.29 15.16 14.07
N MET A 194 37.49 16.21 13.91
CA MET A 194 37.95 17.61 13.82
C MET A 194 37.91 18.29 15.19
N ASP A 195 38.60 19.43 15.30
CA ASP A 195 38.44 20.30 16.47
C ASP A 195 36.97 20.70 16.66
N ARG A 196 36.52 20.77 17.92
CA ARG A 196 35.10 20.98 18.25
C ARG A 196 34.55 22.27 17.65
N VAL A 197 35.35 23.35 17.60
CA VAL A 197 34.91 24.62 17.03
C VAL A 197 34.78 24.50 15.52
N ALA A 198 35.77 23.88 14.85
CA ALA A 198 35.73 23.64 13.42
C ALA A 198 34.58 22.71 13.01
N ALA A 199 34.28 21.70 13.81
CA ALA A 199 33.19 20.76 13.58
C ALA A 199 31.82 21.42 13.67
N VAL A 200 31.58 22.26 14.69
CA VAL A 200 30.32 23.01 14.84
C VAL A 200 30.14 24.00 13.68
N GLU A 201 31.19 24.74 13.33
CA GLU A 201 31.16 25.70 12.22
C GLU A 201 30.89 25.00 10.88
N LEU A 202 31.55 23.86 10.62
CA LEU A 202 31.33 23.08 9.40
C LEU A 202 29.91 22.50 9.33
N ALA A 203 29.38 21.97 10.44
CA ALA A 203 28.01 21.47 10.50
C ALA A 203 26.98 22.59 10.24
N HIS A 204 27.20 23.77 10.82
CA HIS A 204 26.34 24.93 10.59
C HIS A 204 26.39 25.39 9.12
N GLN A 205 27.59 25.52 8.54
CA GLN A 205 27.76 25.88 7.12
C GLN A 205 27.15 24.83 6.18
N TYR A 206 27.25 23.55 6.51
CA TYR A 206 26.64 22.47 5.72
C TYR A 206 25.11 22.54 5.74
N ASN A 207 24.50 22.76 6.91
CA ASN A 207 23.04 22.89 7.02
C ASN A 207 22.54 24.14 6.28
N GLN A 208 23.24 25.27 6.44
CA GLN A 208 22.95 26.49 5.68
C GLN A 208 23.05 26.25 4.16
N PHE A 209 24.10 25.54 3.71
CA PHE A 209 24.25 25.17 2.31
C PHE A 209 23.09 24.30 1.80
N LYS A 210 22.67 23.31 2.60
CA LYS A 210 21.55 22.41 2.28
C LYS A 210 20.23 23.19 2.13
N GLU A 211 19.96 24.14 3.02
CA GLU A 211 18.78 25.00 2.97
C GLU A 211 18.82 25.92 1.73
N ASP A 212 19.92 26.67 1.53
CA ASP A 212 20.11 27.56 0.38
C ASP A 212 19.96 26.79 -0.95
N LEU A 213 20.51 25.57 -1.04
CA LEU A 213 20.42 24.72 -2.23
C LEU A 213 18.98 24.21 -2.44
N GLY A 214 18.29 23.83 -1.37
CA GLY A 214 16.89 23.40 -1.44
C GLY A 214 15.96 24.51 -1.91
N GLU A 215 16.15 25.74 -1.40
CA GLU A 215 15.41 26.92 -1.84
C GLU A 215 15.72 27.27 -3.31
N TRP A 216 17.00 27.24 -3.69
CA TRP A 216 17.43 27.49 -5.06
C TRP A 216 16.83 26.47 -6.04
N LEU A 217 16.90 25.16 -5.75
CA LEU A 217 16.27 24.11 -6.56
C LEU A 217 14.73 24.28 -6.60
N GLY A 218 14.13 24.68 -5.47
CA GLY A 218 12.70 24.97 -5.37
C GLY A 218 12.24 26.16 -6.21
N SER A 219 13.15 27.02 -6.69
CA SER A 219 12.83 28.15 -7.58
C SER A 219 12.60 27.74 -9.04
N PHE A 220 12.96 26.51 -9.43
CA PHE A 220 12.83 25.99 -10.81
C PHE A 220 11.52 25.22 -11.06
N LYS A 221 10.46 25.45 -10.28
CA LYS A 221 9.14 24.82 -10.51
C LYS A 221 8.63 25.09 -11.93
N GLY A 222 8.06 24.06 -12.59
CA GLY A 222 7.58 24.11 -13.98
C GLY A 222 8.60 23.58 -15.01
N ASP A 223 8.42 23.91 -16.29
CA ASP A 223 9.27 23.46 -17.42
C ASP A 223 10.63 24.18 -17.54
N LYS A 224 11.15 24.74 -16.43
CA LYS A 224 12.37 25.52 -16.46
C LYS A 224 13.59 24.60 -16.36
N VAL A 225 14.27 24.40 -17.50
CA VAL A 225 15.52 23.63 -17.57
C VAL A 225 16.65 24.37 -16.85
N VAL A 226 17.30 23.71 -15.90
CA VAL A 226 18.50 24.22 -15.20
C VAL A 226 19.67 24.27 -16.17
N LYS A 227 20.30 25.45 -16.29
CA LYS A 227 21.47 25.66 -17.15
C LYS A 227 22.76 25.76 -16.31
N VAL A 228 23.90 25.68 -17.01
CA VAL A 228 25.22 25.78 -16.38
C VAL A 228 25.42 27.16 -15.74
N GLU A 229 24.88 28.21 -16.37
CA GLU A 229 24.96 29.58 -15.88
C GLU A 229 24.24 29.74 -14.54
N ASP A 230 23.09 29.08 -14.36
CA ASP A 230 22.31 29.13 -13.12
C ASP A 230 23.10 28.54 -11.94
N VAL A 231 23.82 27.43 -12.19
CA VAL A 231 24.68 26.78 -11.20
C VAL A 231 25.87 27.69 -10.84
N GLN A 232 26.49 28.31 -11.85
CA GLN A 232 27.61 29.24 -11.64
C GLN A 232 27.19 30.48 -10.84
N GLU A 233 26.00 31.02 -11.11
CA GLU A 233 25.44 32.16 -10.39
C GLU A 233 25.21 31.82 -8.91
N PHE A 234 24.62 30.66 -8.63
CA PHE A 234 24.40 30.18 -7.26
C PHE A 234 25.71 30.11 -6.45
N PHE A 235 26.74 29.44 -6.98
CA PHE A 235 28.02 29.32 -6.29
C PHE A 235 28.75 30.66 -6.16
N SER A 236 28.63 31.55 -7.15
CA SER A 236 29.24 32.89 -7.11
C SER A 236 28.60 33.75 -6.02
N GLY A 237 27.27 33.73 -5.91
CA GLY A 237 26.53 34.44 -4.87
C GLY A 237 26.89 33.93 -3.47
N MET A 238 27.03 32.61 -3.31
CA MET A 238 27.46 32.00 -2.06
C MET A 238 28.86 32.43 -1.63
N GLN A 239 29.82 32.45 -2.55
CA GLN A 239 31.19 32.91 -2.27
C GLN A 239 31.22 34.41 -1.89
N ALA A 240 30.41 35.24 -2.56
CA ALA A 240 30.31 36.67 -2.25
C ALA A 240 29.77 36.90 -0.82
N ARG A 241 28.72 36.19 -0.41
CA ARG A 241 28.16 36.24 0.95
C ARG A 241 29.17 35.81 2.02
N LYS A 242 29.98 34.78 1.73
CA LYS A 242 31.04 34.31 2.63
C LYS A 242 32.15 35.35 2.83
N ARG A 243 32.55 36.06 1.77
CA ARG A 243 33.58 37.11 1.83
C ARG A 243 33.13 38.33 2.62
N ALA A 244 31.86 38.72 2.48
CA ALA A 244 31.28 39.83 3.27
C ALA A 244 31.33 39.55 4.78
N ARG A 245 30.97 38.33 5.21
CA ARG A 245 31.02 37.93 6.64
C ARG A 245 32.43 37.96 7.26
N THR A 246 33.48 37.74 6.46
CA THR A 246 34.87 37.82 6.94
C THR A 246 35.42 39.25 6.99
N ASP A 247 34.74 40.20 6.35
CA ASP A 247 35.13 41.61 6.26
C ASP A 247 34.48 42.47 7.37
N ASP A 248 33.50 41.93 8.11
CA ASP A 248 32.83 42.58 9.25
C ASP A 248 33.70 42.71 10.52
N GLY A 249 35.03 42.57 10.42
CA GLY A 249 35.97 43.16 11.37
C GLY A 249 35.94 42.64 12.81
N ILE A 250 35.57 41.38 13.08
CA ILE A 250 35.77 40.78 14.41
C ILE A 250 37.20 40.23 14.48
N PRO A 251 38.13 40.84 15.25
CA PRO A 251 39.50 40.36 15.37
C PRO A 251 39.53 38.99 16.07
N PRO A 252 40.44 38.09 15.69
CA PRO A 252 40.57 36.80 16.35
C PRO A 252 41.00 37.01 17.80
N SER A 253 40.14 36.60 18.74
CA SER A 253 40.43 36.56 20.16
C SER A 253 41.47 35.46 20.45
N PHE A 254 42.74 35.79 20.21
CA PHE A 254 43.86 35.07 20.82
C PHE A 254 43.93 35.44 22.30
N CYS A 255 43.32 34.62 23.16
CA CYS A 255 43.66 34.62 24.58
C CYS A 255 44.95 33.80 24.77
N ARG A 256 45.96 34.44 25.36
CA ARG A 256 47.14 33.81 25.96
C ARG A 256 46.86 33.44 27.41
#